data_AF-A0A250L0G5-F1
#
_entry.id   AF-A0A250L0G5-F1
#
_cell.length_a   1.000
_cell.length_b   1.000
_cell.length_c   1.000
_cell.angle_alpha   90.00
_cell.angle_beta   90.00
_cell.angle_gamma   90.00
#
_symmetry.space_group_name_H-M   'P 1'
#
loop_
_entity.id
_entity.type
_entity.pdbx_description
1 polymer ?
#
loop_
_entity_poly.entity_id
_entity_poly.type
_entity_poly.pdbx_seq_one_letter_code
_entity_poly.pdbx_strand_id
1 'polypeptide(L)'
;MDTNEAVATPSETESAVVANAAGEAARSESVIHVRFFPDGTVAEIGERPSTVEAQKWFKYLTEHTHNSFQALSGGRGLFRLPRTEVDALKAACAAEITS
;
A
#
# COMPACT_ATOMS: atom_id res chain seq x y z
N MET A 1 32.36 14.41 52.71
CA MET A 1 33.01 14.75 51.43
C MET A 1 32.53 13.72 50.43
N ASP A 2 32.05 14.22 49.28
CA ASP A 2 31.76 13.51 48.03
C ASP A 2 30.50 12.62 48.04
N THR A 3 29.30 13.12 47.70
CA THR A 3 28.72 13.51 46.39
C THR A 3 28.29 12.31 45.51
N ASN A 4 27.04 12.38 45.05
CA ASN A 4 26.39 11.75 43.88
C ASN A 4 25.25 10.77 44.26
N GLU A 5 23.99 11.22 44.38
CA GLU A 5 23.03 11.45 43.27
C GLU A 5 22.96 10.30 42.25
N ALA A 6 21.84 9.58 42.22
CA ALA A 6 20.92 9.60 41.07
C ALA A 6 19.72 8.68 41.33
N VAL A 7 18.55 9.30 41.22
CA VAL A 7 17.20 8.76 41.14
C VAL A 7 17.03 7.82 39.94
N ALA A 8 16.20 6.77 40.07
CA ALA A 8 15.39 6.22 38.97
C ALA A 8 14.39 5.16 39.47
N THR A 9 13.17 5.60 39.75
CA THR A 9 11.93 4.90 39.39
C THR A 9 11.22 5.78 38.36
N PRO A 10 10.36 5.30 37.44
CA PRO A 10 9.80 3.94 37.26
C PRO A 10 10.01 3.39 35.82
N SER A 11 9.97 2.07 35.60
CA SER A 11 8.84 1.39 34.95
C SER A 11 8.06 2.22 33.92
N GLU A 12 8.59 2.34 32.71
CA GLU A 12 7.82 2.54 31.48
C GLU A 12 8.44 1.63 30.40
N THR A 13 8.07 0.35 30.43
CA THR A 13 8.27 -0.58 29.30
C THR A 13 6.91 -1.02 28.80
N GLU A 14 6.07 -0.04 28.49
CA GLU A 14 4.80 -0.23 27.79
C GLU A 14 4.63 0.91 26.78
N SER A 15 5.60 1.06 25.87
CA SER A 15 5.47 1.89 24.66
C SER A 15 6.53 1.51 23.64
N ALA A 16 6.55 0.24 23.21
CA ALA A 16 7.36 -0.15 22.05
C ALA A 16 6.75 -1.25 21.17
N VAL A 17 5.62 -1.86 21.56
CA VAL A 17 4.95 -2.87 20.72
C VAL A 17 4.21 -2.28 19.51
N VAL A 18 4.08 -0.96 19.40
CA VAL A 18 3.37 -0.31 18.28
C VAL A 18 4.28 0.22 17.16
N ALA A 19 5.61 0.21 17.32
CA ALA A 19 6.52 0.74 16.30
C ALA A 19 7.06 -0.32 15.32
N ASN A 20 7.07 -1.61 15.70
CA ASN A 20 7.64 -2.69 14.87
C ASN A 20 6.61 -3.45 14.02
N ALA A 21 5.33 -3.06 14.02
CA ALA A 21 4.34 -3.61 13.10
C ALA A 21 4.35 -2.93 11.72
N ALA A 22 4.83 -1.67 11.64
CA ALA A 22 4.93 -0.93 10.38
C ALA A 22 6.15 -1.32 9.54
N GLY A 23 7.19 -1.90 10.15
CA GLY A 23 8.45 -2.26 9.48
C GLY A 23 8.47 -3.65 8.83
N GLU A 24 7.61 -4.58 9.25
CA GLU A 24 7.64 -5.96 8.75
C GLU A 24 6.70 -6.21 7.57
N ALA A 25 5.64 -5.40 7.45
CA ALA A 25 4.76 -5.35 6.27
C ALA A 25 5.48 -4.83 5.00
N ALA A 26 6.59 -4.11 5.17
CA ALA A 26 7.41 -3.57 4.08
C ALA A 26 8.17 -4.66 3.31
N ARG A 27 8.28 -5.90 3.81
CA ARG A 27 9.14 -6.93 3.19
C ARG A 27 8.49 -7.67 2.01
N SER A 28 7.20 -7.46 1.76
CA SER A 28 6.46 -8.09 0.65
C SER A 28 5.90 -7.03 -0.29
N GLU A 29 6.76 -6.46 -1.12
CA GLU A 29 6.33 -5.60 -2.22
C GLU A 29 5.47 -6.42 -3.20
N SER A 30 4.26 -5.96 -3.46
CA SER A 30 3.37 -6.50 -4.48
C SER A 30 3.49 -5.67 -5.74
N VAL A 31 3.78 -6.36 -6.85
CA VAL A 31 3.84 -5.75 -8.17
C VAL A 31 2.54 -6.04 -8.89
N ILE A 32 1.75 -5.01 -9.13
CA ILE A 32 0.49 -5.12 -9.89
C ILE A 32 0.80 -4.81 -11.35
N HIS A 33 0.69 -5.81 -12.22
CA HIS A 33 0.83 -5.59 -13.65
C HIS A 33 -0.45 -5.02 -14.25
N VAL A 34 -0.28 -4.07 -15.16
CA VAL A 34 -1.34 -3.41 -15.91
C VAL A 34 -1.02 -3.52 -17.39
N ARG A 35 -2.03 -3.82 -18.20
CA ARG A 35 -1.98 -3.80 -19.65
C ARG A 35 -3.00 -2.80 -20.14
N PHE A 36 -2.61 -2.06 -21.17
CA PHE A 36 -3.43 -1.06 -21.82
C PHE A 36 -3.70 -1.51 -23.26
N PHE A 37 -4.91 -1.22 -23.73
CA PHE A 37 -5.24 -1.31 -25.14
C PHE A 37 -4.56 -0.18 -25.93
N PRO A 38 -4.46 -0.30 -27.27
CA PRO A 38 -3.89 0.75 -28.12
C PRO A 38 -4.68 2.08 -28.08
N ASP A 39 -5.95 2.08 -27.66
CA ASP A 39 -6.74 3.29 -27.40
C ASP A 39 -6.42 3.97 -26.05
N GLY A 40 -5.62 3.33 -25.19
CA GLY A 40 -5.20 3.86 -23.89
C GLY A 40 -6.06 3.42 -22.70
N THR A 41 -7.13 2.67 -22.90
CA THR A 41 -7.90 2.07 -21.79
C THR A 41 -7.19 0.86 -21.19
N VAL A 42 -7.53 0.52 -19.94
CA VAL A 42 -6.96 -0.62 -19.23
C VAL A 42 -7.58 -1.91 -19.77
N ALA A 43 -6.74 -2.71 -20.44
CA ALA A 43 -7.11 -4.02 -20.95
C ALA A 43 -7.17 -5.06 -19.84
N GLU A 44 -6.19 -5.05 -18.95
CA GLU A 44 -6.06 -6.03 -17.88
C GLU A 44 -5.29 -5.44 -16.72
N ILE A 45 -5.70 -5.74 -15.49
CA ILE A 45 -5.02 -5.28 -14.29
C ILE A 45 -5.07 -6.37 -13.23
N GLY A 46 -3.91 -6.66 -12.65
CA GLY A 46 -3.78 -7.59 -11.53
C GLY A 46 -4.38 -7.03 -10.23
N GLU A 47 -4.52 -7.88 -9.22
CA GLU A 47 -5.03 -7.50 -7.89
C GLU A 47 -6.41 -6.80 -7.92
N ARG A 48 -7.14 -6.93 -9.04
CA ARG A 48 -8.48 -6.38 -9.22
C ARG A 48 -9.50 -7.13 -8.36
N PRO A 49 -10.33 -6.44 -7.55
CA PRO A 49 -11.47 -7.08 -6.92
C PRO A 49 -12.52 -7.47 -7.97
N SER A 50 -13.15 -8.64 -7.84
CA SER A 50 -14.09 -9.19 -8.84
C SER A 50 -15.26 -8.26 -9.16
N THR A 51 -15.65 -7.41 -8.20
CA THR A 51 -16.77 -6.46 -8.27
C THR A 51 -16.42 -5.14 -8.97
N VAL A 52 -15.14 -4.90 -9.30
CA VAL A 52 -14.66 -3.61 -9.81
C VAL A 52 -14.14 -3.76 -11.23
N GLU A 53 -14.53 -2.87 -12.13
CA GLU A 53 -13.98 -2.84 -13.49
C GLU A 53 -12.48 -2.51 -13.50
N ALA A 54 -11.74 -3.08 -14.46
CA ALA A 54 -10.29 -2.89 -14.59
C ALA A 54 -9.89 -1.39 -14.66
N GLN A 55 -10.63 -0.62 -15.47
CA GLN A 55 -10.44 0.82 -15.60
C GLN A 55 -10.68 1.57 -14.28
N LYS A 56 -11.73 1.20 -13.54
CA LYS A 56 -12.10 1.84 -12.28
C LYS A 56 -11.07 1.53 -11.19
N TRP A 57 -10.60 0.29 -11.14
CA TRP A 57 -9.52 -0.12 -10.24
C TRP A 57 -8.21 0.60 -10.53
N PHE A 58 -7.82 0.73 -11.80
CA PHE A 58 -6.64 1.50 -12.18
C PHE A 58 -6.75 2.97 -11.76
N LYS A 59 -7.88 3.62 -12.06
CA LYS A 59 -8.13 5.01 -11.67
C LYS A 59 -8.03 5.18 -10.15
N TYR A 60 -8.62 4.26 -9.39
CA TYR A 60 -8.53 4.23 -7.94
C TYR A 60 -7.08 4.14 -7.44
N LEU A 61 -6.31 3.18 -7.97
CA LEU A 61 -4.89 3.05 -7.64
C LEU A 61 -4.12 4.34 -7.95
N THR A 62 -4.35 4.97 -9.11
CA THR A 62 -3.68 6.24 -9.44
C THR A 62 -4.08 7.42 -8.58
N GLU A 63 -5.31 7.45 -8.04
CA GLU A 63 -5.79 8.52 -7.15
C GLU A 63 -5.28 8.35 -5.71
N HIS A 64 -5.16 7.11 -5.26
CA HIS A 64 -4.75 6.79 -3.89
C HIS A 64 -3.25 6.55 -3.73
N THR A 65 -2.55 6.17 -4.80
CA THR A 65 -1.10 5.89 -4.77
C THR A 65 -0.34 6.94 -5.55
N HIS A 66 0.53 7.66 -4.86
CA HIS A 66 1.39 8.67 -5.47
C HIS A 66 2.76 8.06 -5.74
N ASN A 67 3.35 8.34 -6.91
CA ASN A 67 4.69 7.89 -7.30
C ASN A 67 4.89 6.36 -7.39
N SER A 68 3.83 5.56 -7.24
CA SER A 68 3.93 4.10 -7.20
C SER A 68 3.67 3.44 -8.56
N PHE A 69 3.18 4.21 -9.52
CA PHE A 69 2.92 3.77 -10.89
C PHE A 69 4.13 4.00 -11.80
N GLN A 70 4.55 2.94 -12.47
CA GLN A 70 5.60 2.97 -13.49
C GLN A 70 4.99 2.55 -14.83
N ALA A 71 4.89 3.51 -15.76
CA ALA A 71 4.53 3.22 -17.14
C ALA A 71 5.70 2.54 -17.87
N LEU A 72 5.40 1.47 -18.61
CA LEU A 72 6.34 0.74 -19.46
C LEU A 72 5.97 0.92 -20.93
N SER A 73 6.97 0.83 -21.82
CA SER A 73 6.73 0.90 -23.26
C SER A 73 5.86 -0.25 -23.78
N GLY A 74 5.00 0.06 -24.76
CA GLY A 74 4.12 -0.92 -25.42
C GLY A 74 2.82 -1.19 -24.67
N GLY A 75 2.22 -0.17 -24.05
CA GLY A 75 0.91 -0.31 -23.39
C GLY A 75 0.96 -1.19 -22.14
N ARG A 76 2.05 -1.13 -21.38
CA ARG A 76 2.18 -1.87 -20.12
C ARG A 76 2.42 -0.87 -18.99
N GLY A 77 2.00 -1.23 -17.80
CA GLY A 77 2.29 -0.49 -16.59
C GLY A 77 2.47 -1.45 -15.43
N LEU A 78 3.08 -0.96 -14.38
CA LEU A 78 3.11 -1.67 -13.12
C LEU A 78 2.91 -0.71 -11.96
N PHE A 79 2.28 -1.18 -10.88
CA PHE A 79 2.32 -0.53 -9.58
C PHE A 79 3.23 -1.31 -8.65
N ARG A 80 4.05 -0.59 -7.88
CA ARG A 80 4.87 -1.15 -6.81
C ARG A 80 4.35 -0.63 -5.49
N LEU A 81 3.68 -1.50 -4.75
CA LEU A 81 3.02 -1.15 -3.50
C LEU A 81 3.23 -2.28 -2.49
N PRO A 82 3.38 -1.99 -1.20
CA PRO A 82 3.42 -3.05 -0.20
C PRO A 82 2.08 -3.81 -0.20
N ARG A 83 2.13 -5.14 -0.03
CA ARG A 83 0.93 -6.00 -0.13
C ARG A 83 -0.20 -5.55 0.81
N THR A 84 0.15 -5.09 2.01
CA THR A 84 -0.80 -4.55 2.98
C THR A 84 -1.57 -3.35 2.47
N GLU A 85 -0.93 -2.46 1.72
CA GLU A 85 -1.58 -1.30 1.12
C GLU A 85 -2.48 -1.72 -0.04
N VAL A 86 -2.03 -2.68 -0.87
CA VAL A 86 -2.85 -3.24 -1.95
C VAL A 86 -4.14 -3.86 -1.40
N ASP A 87 -4.05 -4.68 -0.36
CA ASP A 87 -5.24 -5.31 0.25
C ASP A 87 -6.16 -4.27 0.92
N ALA A 88 -5.61 -3.24 1.57
CA ALA A 88 -6.40 -2.13 2.11
C ALA A 88 -7.14 -1.35 1.02
N LEU A 89 -6.46 -1.02 -0.09
CA LEU A 89 -7.04 -0.33 -1.24
C LEU A 89 -8.13 -1.17 -1.92
N LYS A 90 -7.93 -2.48 -2.04
CA LYS A 90 -8.93 -3.40 -2.59
C LYS A 90 -10.19 -3.40 -1.73
N ALA A 91 -10.03 -3.48 -0.41
CA ALA A 91 -11.16 -3.46 0.52
C ALA A 91 -11.92 -2.13 0.47
N ALA A 92 -11.20 -1.00 0.48
CA ALA A 92 -11.78 0.33 0.39
C ALA A 92 -12.54 0.53 -0.94
N CYS A 93 -11.92 0.20 -2.07
CA CYS A 93 -12.54 0.31 -3.39
C CYS A 93 -13.79 -0.57 -3.52
N ALA A 94 -13.76 -1.80 -3.01
CA ALA A 94 -14.92 -2.68 -3.02
C ALA A 94 -16.08 -2.14 -2.16
N ALA A 95 -15.77 -1.51 -1.01
CA ALA A 95 -16.76 -0.89 -0.14
C ALA A 95 -17.41 0.36 -0.78
N GLU A 96 -16.62 1.19 -1.45
CA GLU A 96 -17.09 2.41 -2.13
C GLU A 96 -17.98 2.13 -3.35
N ILE A 97 -17.86 0.94 -3.95
CA ILE A 97 -18.69 0.53 -5.10
C ILE A 97 -20.03 -0.08 -4.66
N THR A 98 -20.11 -0.55 -3.41
CA THR A 98 -21.32 -1.17 -2.85
C THR A 98 -22.19 -0.15 -2.08
N SER A 99 -21.70 1.08 -1.90
CA SER A 99 -22.40 2.19 -1.22
C SER A 99 -23.12 3.08 -2.22
#